data_AF-A0A929EJ33-F1
#
_entry.id   AF-A0A929EJ33-F1
#
_cell.length_a   1.000
_cell.length_b   1.000
_cell.length_c   1.000
_cell.angle_alpha   90.00
_cell.angle_beta   90.00
_cell.angle_gamma   90.00
#
_symmetry.space_group_name_H-M   'P 1'
#
loop_
_entity.id
_entity.type
_entity.pdbx_description
1 polymer ?
#
loop_
_entity_poly.entity_id
_entity_poly.type
_entity_poly.pdbx_seq_one_letter_code
_entity_poly.pdbx_strand_id
1 'polypeptide(L)'
;MKSFKQLAVLTVLLALPVLLGACTKSASCDSPKVESQVLDRMKAGFERQFTQTMGNADALKKLSFSLRNVVQTGLDDKSHTYSCTADVALTGPNETKTMPITYTAAMTPGGLRVQVDRF
;
A
#
# COMPACT_ATOMS: atom_id res chain seq x y z
N MET A 1 -36.24 1.13 -38.45
CA MET A 1 -35.55 -0.19 -38.45
C MET A 1 -34.15 -0.02 -37.86
N LYS A 2 -33.75 -0.95 -36.96
CA LYS A 2 -32.45 -1.12 -36.26
C LYS A 2 -32.08 -0.07 -35.20
N SER A 3 -31.61 -0.38 -33.99
CA SER A 3 -31.59 -1.61 -33.17
C SER A 3 -31.13 -1.23 -31.76
N PHE A 4 -31.50 -2.08 -30.80
CA PHE A 4 -31.42 -1.99 -29.34
C PHE A 4 -30.00 -2.23 -28.74
N LYS A 5 -29.82 -1.87 -27.44
CA LYS A 5 -28.75 -2.22 -26.46
C LYS A 5 -27.57 -1.21 -26.41
N GLN A 6 -27.13 -0.67 -25.27
CA GLN A 6 -26.93 -1.27 -23.95
C GLN A 6 -27.14 -0.29 -22.77
N LEU A 7 -27.64 -0.85 -21.66
CA LEU A 7 -27.47 -0.36 -20.28
C LEU A 7 -25.98 -0.34 -19.90
N ALA A 8 -25.55 0.71 -19.19
CA ALA A 8 -24.58 0.65 -18.08
C ALA A 8 -24.57 2.06 -17.43
N VAL A 9 -25.34 2.30 -16.38
CA VAL A 9 -24.96 2.09 -14.97
C VAL A 9 -23.75 2.95 -14.57
N LEU A 10 -24.08 4.05 -13.87
CA LEU A 10 -23.39 4.56 -12.68
C LEU A 10 -21.90 4.95 -12.81
N THR A 11 -21.62 6.11 -13.39
CA THR A 11 -20.39 6.84 -13.08
C THR A 11 -20.67 7.82 -11.94
N VAL A 12 -20.47 7.32 -10.71
CA VAL A 12 -20.44 8.14 -9.49
C VAL A 12 -19.33 9.17 -9.63
N LEU A 13 -19.74 10.42 -9.87
CA LEU A 13 -19.04 11.63 -9.46
C LEU A 13 -18.62 11.47 -7.99
N LEU A 14 -17.32 11.35 -7.71
CA LEU A 14 -16.66 11.75 -6.46
C LEU A 14 -15.16 11.52 -6.59
N ALA A 15 -14.49 12.36 -7.36
CA ALA A 15 -13.05 12.55 -7.26
C ALA A 15 -12.79 14.06 -7.36
N LEU A 16 -13.01 14.77 -6.24
CA LEU A 16 -12.64 16.17 -6.15
C LEU A 16 -11.10 16.32 -6.18
N PRO A 17 -10.59 17.33 -6.90
CA PRO A 17 -9.18 17.60 -7.10
C PRO A 17 -8.62 18.50 -5.99
N VAL A 18 -7.37 18.30 -5.59
CA VAL A 18 -6.58 19.36 -4.93
C VAL A 18 -5.16 19.33 -5.47
N LEU A 19 -4.79 20.47 -6.07
CA LEU A 19 -3.49 20.85 -6.57
C LEU A 19 -2.42 20.94 -5.46
N LEU A 20 -1.16 21.03 -5.91
CA LEU A 20 0.00 21.74 -5.35
C LEU A 20 1.12 20.86 -4.79
N GLY A 21 2.32 21.04 -5.38
CA GLY A 21 3.57 20.96 -4.64
C GLY A 21 4.59 19.98 -5.20
N ALA A 22 5.50 20.52 -6.01
CA ALA A 22 6.65 19.84 -6.58
C ALA A 22 7.53 19.12 -5.55
N CYS A 23 7.91 17.89 -5.88
CA CYS A 23 9.28 17.38 -5.87
C CYS A 23 9.22 15.96 -6.46
N THR A 24 9.62 15.81 -7.71
CA THR A 24 9.90 14.52 -8.36
C THR A 24 11.10 13.85 -7.69
N LYS A 25 10.92 13.40 -6.44
CA LYS A 25 11.74 12.32 -5.89
C LYS A 25 11.10 11.04 -6.39
N SER A 26 11.73 10.40 -7.35
CA SER A 26 11.44 9.04 -7.77
C SER A 26 11.11 8.19 -6.53
N ALA A 27 10.00 7.46 -6.58
CA ALA A 27 9.63 6.56 -5.50
C ALA A 27 10.64 5.41 -5.46
N SER A 28 11.71 5.54 -4.67
CA SER A 28 12.55 4.37 -4.39
C SER A 28 11.80 3.45 -3.44
N CYS A 29 11.97 2.14 -3.60
CA CYS A 29 11.39 1.12 -2.71
C CYS A 29 11.69 1.43 -1.24
N ASP A 30 12.86 1.99 -0.95
CA ASP A 30 13.37 2.35 0.37
C ASP A 30 13.14 3.84 0.73
N SER A 31 12.24 4.53 0.03
CA SER A 31 11.90 5.90 0.43
C SER A 31 11.03 5.87 1.69
N PRO A 32 11.25 6.76 2.68
CA PRO A 32 10.49 6.76 3.93
C PRO A 32 8.99 7.00 3.71
N LYS A 33 8.60 7.65 2.60
CA LYS A 33 7.20 7.81 2.20
C LYS A 33 6.56 6.51 1.68
N VAL A 34 7.34 5.69 0.96
CA VAL A 34 6.89 4.36 0.52
C VAL A 34 6.78 3.44 1.72
N GLU A 35 7.79 3.43 2.59
CA GLU A 35 7.79 2.64 3.81
C GLU A 35 6.56 2.95 4.68
N SER A 36 6.29 4.23 4.95
CA SER A 36 5.14 4.61 5.78
C SER A 36 3.81 4.13 5.16
N GLN A 37 3.63 4.27 3.84
CA GLN A 37 2.42 3.80 3.16
C GLN A 37 2.28 2.27 3.15
N VAL A 38 3.38 1.53 2.98
CA VAL A 38 3.38 0.07 3.08
C VAL A 38 2.95 -0.34 4.49
N LEU A 39 3.57 0.25 5.53
CA LEU A 39 3.26 -0.06 6.92
C LEU A 39 1.84 0.33 7.30
N ASP A 40 1.32 1.47 6.85
CA ASP A 40 -0.06 1.90 7.11
C ASP A 40 -1.08 0.94 6.48
N ARG A 41 -0.81 0.45 5.26
CA ARG A 41 -1.65 -0.57 4.61
C ARG A 41 -1.60 -1.90 5.34
N MET A 42 -0.40 -2.33 5.75
CA MET A 42 -0.24 -3.55 6.54
C MET A 42 -0.98 -3.44 7.86
N LYS A 43 -0.82 -2.34 8.60
CA LYS A 43 -1.54 -2.06 9.85
C LYS A 43 -3.05 -2.07 9.64
N ALA A 44 -3.58 -1.39 8.61
CA ALA A 44 -5.01 -1.38 8.33
C ALA A 44 -5.56 -2.77 7.97
N GLY A 45 -4.79 -3.57 7.22
CA GLY A 45 -5.14 -4.96 6.92
C GLY A 45 -5.16 -5.83 8.18
N PHE A 46 -4.11 -5.73 8.99
CA PHE A 46 -4.02 -6.41 10.28
C PHE A 46 -5.12 -5.97 11.23
N GLU A 47 -5.40 -4.68 11.38
CA GLU A 47 -6.48 -4.14 12.20
C GLU A 47 -7.82 -4.75 11.85
N ARG A 48 -8.16 -4.84 10.56
CA ARG A 48 -9.40 -5.48 10.13
C ARG A 48 -9.42 -6.95 10.50
N GLN A 49 -8.37 -7.70 10.21
CA GLN A 49 -8.32 -9.13 10.48
C GLN A 49 -8.32 -9.44 11.98
N PHE A 50 -7.59 -8.66 12.78
CA PHE A 50 -7.49 -8.83 14.23
C PHE A 50 -8.79 -8.43 14.93
N THR A 51 -9.42 -7.32 14.52
CA THR A 51 -10.72 -6.90 15.07
C THR A 51 -11.80 -7.93 14.75
N GLN A 52 -11.79 -8.49 13.53
CA GLN A 52 -12.71 -9.56 13.14
C GLN A 52 -12.49 -10.87 13.90
N THR A 53 -11.24 -11.19 14.27
CA THR A 53 -10.90 -12.50 14.86
C THR A 53 -10.87 -12.47 16.40
N MET A 54 -10.34 -11.39 17.00
CA MET A 54 -10.08 -11.29 18.44
C MET A 54 -10.93 -10.23 19.15
N GLY A 55 -11.67 -9.39 18.43
CA GLY A 55 -12.57 -8.39 19.00
C GLY A 55 -11.90 -7.26 19.79
N ASN A 56 -10.56 -7.17 19.79
CA ASN A 56 -9.82 -6.19 20.59
C ASN A 56 -8.71 -5.50 19.79
N ALA A 57 -9.00 -4.29 19.32
CA ALA A 57 -8.07 -3.45 18.56
C ALA A 57 -6.92 -2.88 19.43
N ASP A 58 -7.06 -2.83 20.76
CA ASP A 58 -6.01 -2.31 21.64
C ASP A 58 -4.76 -3.21 21.71
N ALA A 59 -4.89 -4.49 21.36
CA ALA A 59 -3.74 -5.39 21.24
C ALA A 59 -2.77 -4.94 20.13
N LEU A 60 -3.29 -4.34 19.05
CA LEU A 60 -2.47 -3.85 17.93
C LEU A 60 -1.65 -2.62 18.31
N LYS A 61 -2.10 -1.80 19.26
CA LYS A 61 -1.32 -0.65 19.77
C LYS A 61 -0.04 -1.08 20.49
N LYS A 62 0.03 -2.34 20.95
CA LYS A 62 1.22 -2.93 21.57
C LYS A 62 2.16 -3.58 20.56
N LEU A 63 1.77 -3.64 19.28
CA LEU A 63 2.56 -4.21 18.22
C LEU A 63 3.26 -3.08 17.45
N SER A 64 4.57 -3.22 17.29
CA SER A 64 5.36 -2.35 16.41
C SER A 64 5.52 -3.01 15.06
N PHE A 65 5.39 -2.22 13.99
CA PHE A 65 5.58 -2.66 12.62
C PHE A 65 6.79 -1.93 12.05
N SER A 66 7.71 -2.67 11.43
CA SER A 66 8.86 -2.11 10.73
C SER A 66 9.09 -2.83 9.41
N LEU A 67 9.61 -2.12 8.42
CA LEU A 67 10.00 -2.69 7.14
C LEU A 67 11.50 -2.96 7.17
N ARG A 68 11.92 -4.12 6.68
CA ARG A 68 13.33 -4.56 6.65
C ARG A 68 13.64 -5.20 5.31
N ASN A 69 14.93 -5.32 5.01
CA ASN A 69 15.42 -6.04 3.83
C ASN A 69 14.74 -5.59 2.52
N VAL A 70 14.53 -4.28 2.37
CA VAL A 70 13.87 -3.72 1.20
C VAL A 70 14.79 -3.86 -0.02
N VAL A 71 14.32 -4.57 -1.03
CA VAL A 71 15.06 -4.81 -2.28
C VAL A 71 14.16 -4.46 -3.45
N GLN A 72 14.66 -3.63 -4.37
CA GLN A 72 14.01 -3.40 -5.66
C GLN A 72 14.30 -4.56 -6.59
N THR A 73 13.25 -5.21 -7.08
CA THR A 73 13.34 -6.37 -7.99
C THR A 73 13.03 -6.02 -9.43
N GLY A 74 12.41 -4.87 -9.69
CA GLY A 74 12.10 -4.43 -11.05
C GLY A 74 11.74 -2.95 -11.15
N LEU A 75 11.87 -2.41 -12.35
CA LEU A 75 11.42 -1.07 -12.73
C LEU A 75 10.74 -1.16 -14.09
N ASP A 76 9.51 -0.68 -14.17
CA ASP A 76 8.86 -0.35 -15.44
C ASP A 76 9.07 1.15 -15.71
N ASP A 77 10.00 1.45 -16.60
CA ASP A 77 10.35 2.82 -16.98
C ASP A 77 9.20 3.58 -17.65
N LYS A 78 8.25 2.88 -18.29
CA LYS A 78 7.13 3.53 -18.98
C LYS A 78 6.10 4.07 -18.00
N SER A 79 5.86 3.34 -16.91
CA SER A 79 4.90 3.69 -15.87
C SER A 79 5.55 4.27 -14.62
N HIS A 80 6.89 4.31 -14.56
CA HIS A 80 7.68 4.62 -13.37
C HIS A 80 7.23 3.82 -12.14
N THR A 81 6.95 2.53 -12.36
CA THR A 81 6.51 1.59 -11.32
C THR A 81 7.68 0.73 -10.87
N TYR A 82 7.93 0.74 -9.57
CA TYR A 82 8.98 -0.02 -8.91
C TYR A 82 8.37 -1.27 -8.29
N SER A 83 8.93 -2.43 -8.62
CA SER A 83 8.59 -3.69 -7.95
C SER A 83 9.59 -3.93 -6.82
N CYS A 84 9.07 -4.20 -5.63
CA CYS A 84 9.84 -4.27 -4.40
C CYS A 84 9.50 -5.54 -3.62
N THR A 85 10.50 -6.11 -2.97
CA THR A 85 10.35 -7.15 -1.95
C THR A 85 10.87 -6.60 -0.64
N ALA A 86 10.20 -6.91 0.46
CA ALA A 86 10.66 -6.52 1.79
C ALA A 86 10.13 -7.49 2.83
N ASP A 87 10.64 -7.35 4.04
CA ASP A 87 10.19 -8.10 5.20
C ASP A 87 9.46 -7.16 6.16
N VAL A 88 8.21 -7.45 6.48
CA VAL A 88 7.48 -6.75 7.54
C VAL A 88 7.75 -7.48 8.85
N ALA A 89 8.43 -6.80 9.77
CA ALA A 89 8.64 -7.26 11.13
C ALA A 89 7.54 -6.71 12.04
N LEU A 90 6.77 -7.63 12.61
CA LEU A 90 5.77 -7.42 13.64
C LEU A 90 6.38 -7.76 15.00
N THR A 91 6.73 -6.73 15.78
CA THR A 91 7.32 -6.90 17.11
C THR A 91 6.24 -6.71 18.17
N GLY A 92 5.90 -7.79 18.86
CA GLY A 92 5.10 -7.76 20.08
C GLY A 92 5.97 -7.79 21.34
N PRO A 93 5.35 -7.79 22.53
CA PRO A 93 6.08 -7.76 23.81
C PRO A 93 6.96 -8.98 24.07
N ASN A 94 6.63 -10.13 23.48
CA ASN A 94 7.31 -11.41 23.74
C ASN A 94 8.09 -11.93 22.54
N GLU A 95 7.70 -11.57 21.32
CA GLU A 95 8.28 -12.12 20.09
C GLU A 95 8.24 -11.11 18.95
N THR A 96 9.19 -11.24 18.02
CA THR A 96 9.14 -10.58 16.72
C THR A 96 8.89 -11.63 15.65
N LYS A 97 7.85 -11.42 14.85
CA LYS A 97 7.56 -12.22 13.66
C LYS A 97 7.89 -11.43 12.42
N THR A 98 8.44 -12.10 11.42
CA THR A 98 8.80 -11.49 10.15
C THR A 98 8.04 -12.18 9.04
N MET A 99 7.47 -11.40 8.14
CA MET A 99 6.72 -11.90 7.00
C MET A 99 7.23 -11.24 5.72
N PRO A 100 7.63 -12.02 4.71
CA PRO A 100 8.02 -11.46 3.43
C PRO A 100 6.80 -10.90 2.72
N ILE A 101 6.96 -9.72 2.13
CA ILE A 101 5.94 -9.07 1.32
C ILE A 101 6.50 -8.68 -0.04
N THR A 102 5.60 -8.59 -1.01
CA THR A 102 5.89 -7.97 -2.30
C THR A 102 4.95 -6.79 -2.48
N TYR A 103 5.50 -5.67 -2.93
CA TYR A 103 4.71 -4.47 -3.20
C TYR A 103 5.23 -3.73 -4.42
N THR A 104 4.33 -2.98 -5.05
CA THR A 104 4.64 -2.05 -6.12
C THR A 104 4.50 -0.62 -5.62
N ALA A 105 5.43 0.25 -6.02
CA ALA A 105 5.39 1.68 -5.73
C ALA A 105 5.45 2.46 -7.04
N ALA A 106 4.50 3.36 -7.26
CA ALA A 106 4.44 4.19 -8.46
C ALA A 106 4.22 5.65 -8.07
N MET A 107 5.02 6.55 -8.62
CA MET A 107 4.77 7.99 -8.49
C MET A 107 3.84 8.42 -9.63
N THR A 108 2.59 8.74 -9.30
CA THR A 108 1.60 9.21 -10.27
C THR A 108 1.39 10.72 -10.16
N PRO A 109 0.75 11.37 -11.15
CA PRO A 109 0.37 12.78 -11.03
C PRO A 109 -0.51 13.08 -9.80
N GLY A 110 -1.24 12.07 -9.29
CA GLY A 110 -2.04 12.16 -8.06
C GLY A 110 -1.27 11.82 -6.77
N GLY A 111 0.05 11.63 -6.84
CA GLY A 111 0.90 11.29 -5.71
C GLY A 111 1.41 9.84 -5.74
N LEU A 112 2.08 9.47 -4.65
CA LEU A 112 2.64 8.13 -4.46
C LEU A 112 1.52 7.11 -4.28
N ARG A 113 1.53 6.08 -5.12
CA ARG A 113 0.66 4.90 -4.99
C ARG A 113 1.52 3.71 -4.62
N VAL A 114 1.27 3.16 -3.46
CA VAL A 114 1.81 1.85 -3.04
C VAL A 114 0.70 0.81 -3.16
N GLN A 115 1.00 -0.36 -3.69
CA GLN A 115 0.11 -1.51 -3.68
C GLN A 115 0.87 -2.71 -3.10
N VAL A 116 0.36 -3.30 -2.03
CA VAL A 116 0.90 -4.54 -1.47
C VAL A 116 0.22 -5.68 -2.19
N ASP A 117 1.00 -6.46 -2.94
CA ASP A 117 0.50 -7.49 -3.84
C ASP A 117 0.36 -8.85 -3.13
N ARG A 118 1.21 -9.09 -2.13
CA ARG A 118 1.21 -10.33 -1.36
C ARG A 118 1.75 -10.12 0.05
N PHE A 119 1.08 -10.75 1.02
CA PHE A 119 1.51 -11.01 2.39
C PHE A 119 1.19 -12.46 2.75
#